data_AF-A0A845GI25-F1
#
_entry.id   AF-A0A845GI25-F1
#
_cell.length_a   1.000
_cell.length_b   1.000
_cell.length_c   1.000
_cell.angle_alpha   90.00
_cell.angle_beta   90.00
_cell.angle_gamma   90.00
#
_symmetry.space_group_name_H-M   'P 1'
#
loop_
_entity.id
_entity.type
_entity.pdbx_description
1 polymer ?
#
loop_
_entity_poly.entity_id
_entity_poly.type
_entity_poly.pdbx_seq_one_letter_code
_entity_poly.pdbx_strand_id
1 'polypeptide(L)'
;MSKKSKPEPLPKPVRINCENCRHFTGSAFWHKFDCGKGHEREESWSFMREACADNAPLRRDELIFKRFKLFWSGGEQKLKNKKAVVRRTSTNLRAAMTEFEKVLDAEQVAAIKAAANAFDRLGDDIGRAAQLAKQYEEDQKAELARKRQAQLDAIAAGYLGIAGDIKVLEIARDMEAFIGREGRAWYKPLSGDKQGYIPIYEGNISSEIRVYEMNPSAKNLHALRTRFAECLEELQSDMRPSFTATPDHFNQFRIWRAQQNEIARLAASDPTIVQLKPQSR
;
A
#
# COMPACT_ATOMS: atom_id res chain seq x y z
N MET A 1 -4.73 76.91 0.91
CA MET A 1 -4.64 76.24 2.23
C MET A 1 -4.98 74.77 2.06
N SER A 2 -3.96 73.90 2.04
CA SER A 2 -4.12 72.48 1.70
C SER A 2 -4.58 71.68 2.92
N LYS A 3 -5.75 71.03 2.83
CA LYS A 3 -6.30 70.15 3.87
C LYS A 3 -5.40 68.91 3.97
N LYS A 4 -4.68 68.74 5.09
CA LYS A 4 -3.99 67.49 5.42
C LYS A 4 -5.04 66.41 5.68
N SER A 5 -5.13 65.42 4.79
CA SER A 5 -5.87 64.18 5.02
C SER A 5 -5.24 63.42 6.18
N LYS A 6 -6.08 62.94 7.10
CA LYS A 6 -5.65 62.00 8.14
C LYS A 6 -5.19 60.70 7.47
N PRO A 7 -4.07 60.09 7.90
CA PRO A 7 -3.67 58.78 7.41
C PRO A 7 -4.72 57.74 7.77
N GLU A 8 -5.10 56.91 6.80
CA GLU A 8 -5.92 55.72 7.01
C GLU A 8 -5.26 54.80 8.05
N PRO A 9 -6.03 54.20 8.98
CA PRO A 9 -5.47 53.22 9.90
C PRO A 9 -4.93 52.04 9.10
N LEU A 10 -3.69 51.64 9.41
CA LEU A 10 -3.06 50.45 8.86
C LEU A 10 -4.01 49.23 9.02
N PRO A 11 -4.08 48.35 8.01
CA PRO A 11 -4.87 47.13 8.11
C PRO A 11 -4.41 46.35 9.33
N LYS A 12 -5.36 45.97 10.21
CA LYS A 12 -5.07 45.19 11.42
C LYS A 12 -4.28 43.92 11.04
N PRO A 13 -3.26 43.52 11.83
CA PRO A 13 -2.53 42.29 11.57
C PRO A 13 -3.50 41.12 11.51
N VAL A 14 -3.46 40.37 10.40
CA VAL A 14 -4.29 39.19 10.20
C VAL A 14 -3.78 38.10 11.14
N ARG A 15 -4.48 37.90 12.26
CA ARG A 15 -4.17 36.82 13.20
C ARG A 15 -4.38 35.47 12.50
N ILE A 16 -3.34 34.65 12.44
CA ILE A 16 -3.35 33.32 11.82
C ILE A 16 -3.57 32.28 12.91
N ASN A 17 -4.56 31.41 12.71
CA ASN A 17 -4.75 30.23 13.56
C ASN A 17 -3.64 29.19 13.24
N CYS A 18 -2.74 28.97 14.20
CA CYS A 18 -1.62 28.05 14.05
C CYS A 18 -2.04 26.58 13.92
N GLU A 19 -3.26 26.19 14.28
CA GLU A 19 -3.78 24.84 13.96
C GLU A 19 -3.78 24.57 12.44
N ASN A 20 -3.82 25.64 11.64
CA ASN A 20 -3.77 25.59 10.19
C ASN A 20 -2.34 25.74 9.62
N CYS A 21 -1.33 25.76 10.49
CA CYS A 21 0.08 25.83 10.09
C CYS A 21 0.65 24.42 9.81
N ARG A 22 1.49 24.30 8.79
CA ARG A 22 2.23 23.07 8.45
C ARG A 22 3.11 22.60 9.61
N HIS A 23 3.67 23.52 10.39
CA HIS A 23 4.59 23.25 11.49
C HIS A 23 3.91 23.01 12.85
N PHE A 24 2.58 23.04 12.94
CA PHE A 24 1.89 22.73 14.19
C PHE A 24 2.00 21.25 14.54
N THR A 25 2.48 20.97 15.76
CA THR A 25 2.58 19.64 16.35
C THR A 25 1.92 19.67 17.71
N GLY A 26 0.78 19.02 17.89
CA GLY A 26 0.10 19.06 19.17
C GLY A 26 -1.16 18.24 19.23
N SER A 27 -1.65 18.03 20.46
CA SER A 27 -2.86 17.28 20.73
C SER A 27 -3.68 17.95 21.82
N ALA A 28 -4.95 18.21 21.52
CA ALA A 28 -5.94 18.67 22.49
C ALA A 28 -6.16 17.66 23.62
N PHE A 29 -5.87 16.37 23.38
CA PHE A 29 -5.96 15.31 24.38
C PHE A 29 -4.80 15.34 25.39
N TRP A 30 -3.64 15.84 24.99
CA TRP A 30 -2.43 15.88 25.83
C TRP A 30 -2.09 17.29 26.34
N HIS A 31 -2.93 18.30 26.04
CA HIS A 31 -2.70 19.73 26.32
C HIS A 31 -1.28 20.21 25.98
N LYS A 32 -0.68 19.62 24.95
CA LYS A 32 0.66 19.95 24.46
C LYS A 32 0.54 20.37 23.01
N PHE A 33 0.82 21.64 22.76
CA PHE A 33 0.82 22.25 21.45
C PHE A 33 2.15 22.96 21.26
N ASP A 34 2.96 22.44 20.34
CA ASP A 34 4.25 22.98 19.98
C ASP A 34 4.23 23.38 18.48
N CYS A 35 5.07 24.36 18.12
CA CYS A 35 5.38 24.66 16.72
C CYS A 35 6.77 24.09 16.43
N GLY A 36 6.90 23.26 15.38
CA GLY A 36 8.16 22.63 14.97
C GLY A 36 9.28 23.59 14.55
N LYS A 37 9.06 24.90 14.66
CA LYS A 37 10.06 25.97 14.48
C LYS A 37 10.59 26.55 15.81
N GLY A 38 10.23 25.95 16.96
CA GLY A 38 10.86 26.27 18.24
C GLY A 38 10.42 27.58 18.90
N HIS A 39 9.16 28.00 18.69
CA HIS A 39 8.63 29.19 19.35
C HIS A 39 8.23 28.91 20.81
N GLU A 40 8.31 29.93 21.66
CA GLU A 40 7.92 29.86 23.07
C GLU A 40 6.47 29.38 23.24
N ARG A 41 6.25 28.57 24.28
CA ARG A 41 4.94 28.06 24.67
C ARG A 41 4.10 29.22 25.21
N GLU A 42 2.99 29.51 24.53
CA GLU A 42 1.95 30.35 25.11
C GLU A 42 0.89 29.45 25.75
N GLU A 43 0.48 29.77 26.97
CA GLU A 43 -0.45 28.97 27.80
C GLU A 43 -1.93 29.07 27.33
N SER A 44 -2.18 29.40 26.06
CA SER A 44 -3.54 29.57 25.54
C SER A 44 -4.00 28.40 24.67
N TRP A 45 -5.31 28.14 24.72
CA TRP A 45 -5.99 27.08 23.97
C TRP A 45 -6.13 27.38 22.47
N SER A 46 -5.80 28.60 22.03
CA SER A 46 -5.88 29.03 20.63
C SER A 46 -4.62 29.80 20.23
N PHE A 47 -3.71 29.19 19.48
CA PHE A 47 -2.55 29.91 18.95
C PHE A 47 -2.97 30.81 17.78
N MET A 48 -3.35 32.05 18.10
CA MET A 48 -3.55 33.12 17.12
C MET A 48 -2.29 33.97 17.05
N ARG A 49 -1.48 33.80 16.01
CA ARG A 49 -0.19 34.53 15.85
C ARG A 49 -0.26 35.56 14.73
N GLU A 50 0.49 36.65 14.88
CA GLU A 50 0.54 37.75 13.91
C GLU A 50 1.31 37.39 12.63
N ALA A 51 2.26 36.43 12.69
CA ALA A 51 2.99 35.94 11.53
C ALA A 51 3.56 34.52 11.74
N CYS A 52 3.61 33.72 10.67
CA CYS A 52 4.37 32.47 10.60
C CYS A 52 5.21 32.49 9.31
N ALA A 53 6.53 32.34 9.42
CA ALA A 53 7.49 32.56 8.33
C ALA A 53 7.34 31.57 7.15
N ASP A 54 6.70 30.42 7.37
CA ASP A 54 6.52 29.37 6.35
C ASP A 54 5.01 29.09 6.10
N ASN A 55 4.20 30.14 6.05
CA ASN A 55 2.80 30.07 5.64
C ASN A 55 2.68 29.83 4.11
N ALA A 56 3.21 28.72 3.60
CA ALA A 56 2.52 28.10 2.48
C ALA A 56 1.16 27.67 3.04
N PRO A 57 0.03 28.32 2.65
CA PRO A 57 -1.27 27.90 3.14
C PRO A 57 -1.42 26.44 2.75
N LEU A 58 -1.49 25.56 3.75
CA LEU A 58 -1.84 24.17 3.52
C LEU A 58 -3.15 24.21 2.72
N ARG A 59 -3.19 23.46 1.62
CA ARG A 59 -4.43 23.31 0.87
C ARG A 59 -5.47 22.75 1.83
N ARG A 60 -6.74 23.13 1.64
CA ARG A 60 -7.85 22.71 2.51
C ARG A 60 -7.83 21.19 2.76
N ASP A 61 -7.53 20.40 1.73
CA ASP A 61 -7.42 18.95 1.83
C ASP A 61 -6.26 18.48 2.72
N GLU A 62 -5.11 19.17 2.72
CA GLU A 62 -3.97 18.84 3.58
C GLU A 62 -4.30 19.12 5.06
N LEU A 63 -5.05 20.19 5.33
CA LEU A 63 -5.56 20.51 6.67
C LEU A 63 -6.55 19.45 7.15
N ILE A 64 -7.50 19.06 6.29
CA ILE A 64 -8.47 18.00 6.57
C ILE A 64 -7.74 16.68 6.83
N PHE A 65 -6.83 16.29 5.93
CA PHE A 65 -5.99 15.11 6.08
C PHE A 65 -5.26 15.12 7.43
N LYS A 66 -4.53 16.19 7.75
CA LYS A 66 -3.78 16.31 9.00
C LYS A 66 -4.68 16.21 10.25
N ARG A 67 -5.84 16.87 10.23
CA ARG A 67 -6.80 16.87 11.33
C ARG A 67 -7.45 15.50 11.55
N PHE A 68 -7.71 14.76 10.47
CA PHE A 68 -8.44 13.51 10.52
C PHE A 68 -7.57 12.24 10.43
N LYS A 69 -6.27 12.35 10.12
CA LYS A 69 -5.33 11.24 9.93
C LYS A 69 -5.37 10.20 11.06
N LEU A 70 -5.36 10.66 12.31
CA LEU A 70 -5.38 9.78 13.50
C LEU A 70 -6.73 9.11 13.74
N PHE A 71 -7.81 9.64 13.15
CA PHE A 71 -9.17 9.11 13.31
C PHE A 71 -9.55 8.08 12.24
N TRP A 72 -8.71 7.90 11.22
CA TRP A 72 -8.92 6.92 10.15
C TRP A 72 -8.87 5.48 10.66
N SER A 73 -8.06 5.21 11.69
CA SER A 73 -7.99 3.92 12.38
C SER A 73 -9.31 3.47 13.01
N GLY A 74 -10.28 4.38 13.18
CA GLY A 74 -11.62 4.07 13.70
C GLY A 74 -12.64 3.65 12.63
N GLY A 75 -12.25 3.59 11.35
CA GLY A 75 -13.07 3.12 10.24
C GLY A 75 -14.05 4.15 9.65
N GLU A 76 -14.41 3.93 8.39
CA GLU A 76 -15.34 4.79 7.60
C GLU A 76 -16.69 5.01 8.32
N GLN A 77 -17.18 3.97 9.02
CA GLN A 77 -18.44 4.03 9.75
C GLN A 77 -18.41 5.07 10.89
N LYS A 78 -17.27 5.23 11.57
CA LYS A 78 -17.10 6.21 12.65
C LYS A 78 -17.12 7.63 12.10
N LEU A 79 -16.53 7.87 10.93
CA LEU A 79 -16.61 9.16 10.24
C LEU A 79 -18.04 9.46 9.75
N LYS A 80 -18.75 8.46 9.21
CA LYS A 80 -20.17 8.60 8.84
C LYS A 80 -21.05 8.98 10.03
N ASN A 81 -20.88 8.29 11.16
CA ASN A 81 -21.62 8.60 12.39
C ASN A 81 -21.31 10.02 12.90
N LYS A 82 -20.04 10.44 12.90
CA LYS A 82 -19.65 11.80 13.26
C LYS A 82 -20.26 12.84 12.33
N LYS A 83 -20.27 12.60 11.01
CA LYS A 83 -20.92 13.47 10.02
C LYS A 83 -22.42 13.59 10.31
N ALA A 84 -23.10 12.48 10.60
CA ALA A 84 -24.53 12.47 10.91
C ALA A 84 -24.85 13.25 12.20
N VAL A 85 -24.02 13.11 13.25
CA VAL A 85 -24.14 13.90 14.48
C VAL A 85 -23.97 15.38 14.19
N VAL A 86 -22.90 15.76 13.48
CA VAL A 86 -22.61 17.16 13.13
C VAL A 86 -23.76 17.80 12.33
N ARG A 87 -24.32 17.07 11.36
CA ARG A 87 -25.48 17.55 10.58
C ARG A 87 -26.74 17.70 11.43
N ARG A 88 -27.02 16.74 12.33
CA ARG A 88 -28.15 16.86 13.28
C ARG A 88 -27.96 18.05 14.22
N THR A 89 -26.76 18.29 14.74
CA THR A 89 -26.48 19.46 15.58
C THR A 89 -26.70 20.76 14.83
N SER A 90 -26.23 20.87 13.58
CA SER A 90 -26.48 22.03 12.72
C SER A 90 -28.00 22.29 12.53
N THR A 91 -28.77 21.25 12.24
CA THR A 91 -30.24 21.33 12.12
C THR A 91 -30.90 21.76 13.43
N ASN A 92 -30.48 21.18 14.56
CA ASN A 92 -31.06 21.49 15.87
C ASN A 92 -30.77 22.94 16.28
N LEU A 93 -29.57 23.47 15.97
CA LEU A 93 -29.24 24.88 16.22
C LEU A 93 -30.17 25.82 15.42
N ARG A 94 -30.47 25.47 14.17
CA ARG A 94 -31.41 26.25 13.35
C ARG A 94 -32.85 26.15 13.87
N ALA A 95 -33.27 24.96 14.30
CA ALA A 95 -34.59 24.76 14.89
C ALA A 95 -34.76 25.56 16.20
N ALA A 96 -33.77 25.52 17.09
CA ALA A 96 -33.76 26.30 18.33
C ALA A 96 -33.80 27.81 18.05
N MET A 97 -33.09 28.28 17.02
CA MET A 97 -33.16 29.68 16.61
C MET A 97 -34.57 30.09 16.18
N THR A 98 -35.31 29.23 15.48
CA THR A 98 -36.71 29.47 15.11
C THR A 98 -37.64 29.42 16.32
N GLU A 99 -37.44 28.46 17.22
CA GLU A 99 -38.27 28.29 18.43
C GLU A 99 -38.15 29.49 19.38
N PHE A 100 -36.94 30.03 19.53
CA PHE A 100 -36.64 31.14 20.44
C PHE A 100 -36.55 32.51 19.74
N GLU A 101 -37.02 32.65 18.49
CA GLU A 101 -36.87 33.88 17.69
C GLU A 101 -37.33 35.16 18.42
N LYS A 102 -38.38 35.07 19.24
CA LYS A 102 -38.97 36.22 19.96
C LYS A 102 -38.21 36.65 21.22
N VAL A 103 -37.29 35.83 21.71
CA VAL A 103 -36.54 36.07 22.96
C VAL A 103 -35.04 36.21 22.76
N LEU A 104 -34.52 35.84 21.59
CA LEU A 104 -33.12 36.01 21.24
C LEU A 104 -32.84 37.44 20.77
N ASP A 105 -31.72 38.00 21.22
CA ASP A 105 -31.19 39.24 20.66
C ASP A 105 -30.42 39.00 19.34
N ALA A 106 -30.09 40.09 18.64
CA ALA A 106 -29.42 40.01 17.34
C ALA A 106 -28.02 39.37 17.40
N GLU A 107 -27.30 39.54 18.51
CA GLU A 107 -25.96 38.98 18.70
C GLU A 107 -26.03 37.47 18.91
N GLN A 108 -26.98 37.01 19.73
CA GLN A 108 -27.26 35.59 19.96
C GLN A 108 -27.70 34.89 18.66
N VAL A 109 -28.57 35.52 17.87
CA VAL A 109 -28.96 35.00 16.54
C VAL A 109 -27.75 34.88 15.61
N ALA A 110 -26.87 35.88 15.58
CA ALA A 110 -25.66 35.85 14.77
C ALA A 110 -24.69 34.74 15.22
N ALA A 111 -24.52 34.56 16.53
CA ALA A 111 -23.67 33.51 17.10
C ALA A 111 -24.19 32.10 16.78
N ILE A 112 -25.51 31.86 16.92
CA ILE A 112 -26.12 30.57 16.58
C ILE A 112 -25.99 30.28 15.07
N LYS A 113 -26.20 31.28 14.20
CA LYS A 113 -25.96 31.14 12.75
C LYS A 113 -24.51 30.80 12.43
N ALA A 114 -23.56 31.48 13.06
CA ALA A 114 -22.14 31.21 12.90
C ALA A 114 -21.77 29.79 13.35
N ALA A 115 -22.32 29.33 14.49
CA ALA A 115 -22.13 27.98 14.99
C ALA A 115 -22.71 26.93 14.02
N ALA A 116 -23.95 27.11 13.54
CA ALA A 116 -24.57 26.20 12.58
C ALA A 116 -23.74 26.09 11.28
N ASN A 117 -23.26 27.22 10.76
CA ASN A 117 -22.39 27.25 9.58
C ASN A 117 -21.04 26.58 9.83
N ALA A 118 -20.47 26.71 11.03
CA ALA A 118 -19.25 26.01 11.42
C ALA A 118 -19.46 24.49 11.47
N PHE A 119 -20.59 24.02 12.01
CA PHE A 119 -20.96 22.60 11.98
C PHE A 119 -21.17 22.09 10.55
N ASP A 120 -21.80 22.86 9.65
CA ASP A 120 -21.93 22.43 8.26
C ASP A 120 -20.58 22.27 7.57
N ARG A 121 -19.66 23.23 7.75
CA ARG A 121 -18.28 23.14 7.24
C ARG A 121 -17.53 21.94 7.81
N LEU A 122 -17.68 21.67 9.11
CA LEU A 122 -17.12 20.49 9.75
C LEU A 122 -17.69 19.20 9.15
N GLY A 123 -18.99 19.17 8.85
CA GLY A 123 -19.64 18.04 8.20
C GLY A 123 -19.11 17.77 6.78
N ASP A 124 -18.80 18.83 6.03
CA ASP A 124 -18.15 18.75 4.72
C ASP A 124 -16.70 18.27 4.84
N ASP A 125 -15.95 18.80 5.80
CA ASP A 125 -14.58 18.39 6.08
C ASP A 125 -14.49 16.91 6.48
N ILE A 126 -15.41 16.41 7.30
CA ILE A 126 -15.51 14.97 7.65
C ILE A 126 -15.80 14.14 6.39
N GLY A 127 -16.69 14.62 5.52
CA GLY A 127 -16.99 13.95 4.25
C GLY A 127 -15.76 13.85 3.34
N ARG A 128 -15.02 14.95 3.22
CA ARG A 128 -13.78 15.02 2.45
C ARG A 128 -12.67 14.18 3.07
N ALA A 129 -12.56 14.14 4.40
CA ALA A 129 -11.60 13.30 5.12
C ALA A 129 -11.76 11.82 4.80
N ALA A 130 -13.01 11.32 4.66
CA ALA A 130 -13.27 9.93 4.30
C ALA A 130 -12.78 9.61 2.87
N GLN A 131 -12.96 10.54 1.93
CA GLN A 131 -12.45 10.39 0.55
C GLN A 131 -10.93 10.37 0.52
N LEU A 132 -10.28 11.30 1.24
CA LEU A 132 -8.82 11.39 1.32
C LEU A 132 -8.21 10.15 2.00
N ALA A 133 -8.88 9.59 3.02
CA ALA A 133 -8.47 8.35 3.67
C ALA A 133 -8.48 7.18 2.67
N LYS A 134 -9.57 7.01 1.94
CA LYS A 134 -9.72 5.97 0.92
C LYS A 134 -8.64 6.11 -0.17
N GLN A 135 -8.45 7.32 -0.67
CA GLN A 135 -7.42 7.59 -1.67
C GLN A 135 -6.03 7.27 -1.13
N TYR A 136 -5.72 7.66 0.11
CA TYR A 136 -4.44 7.33 0.73
C TYR A 136 -4.22 5.82 0.90
N GLU A 137 -5.26 5.08 1.30
CA GLU A 137 -5.18 3.61 1.38
C GLU A 137 -4.96 2.96 0.02
N GLU A 138 -5.64 3.45 -1.02
CA GLU A 138 -5.46 3.01 -2.41
C GLU A 138 -4.05 3.32 -2.90
N ASP A 139 -3.54 4.52 -2.65
CA ASP A 139 -2.18 4.93 -2.99
C ASP A 139 -1.13 4.08 -2.26
N GLN A 140 -1.33 3.79 -0.97
CA GLN A 140 -0.45 2.91 -0.19
C GLN A 140 -0.48 1.47 -0.72
N LYS A 141 -1.67 0.93 -1.02
CA LYS A 141 -1.80 -0.40 -1.63
C LYS A 141 -1.12 -0.45 -3.00
N ALA A 142 -1.32 0.57 -3.83
CA ALA A 142 -0.67 0.68 -5.12
C ALA A 142 0.86 0.76 -4.99
N GLU A 143 1.37 1.55 -4.03
CA GLU A 143 2.79 1.65 -3.77
C GLU A 143 3.40 0.33 -3.28
N LEU A 144 2.73 -0.37 -2.38
CA LEU A 144 3.14 -1.69 -1.93
C LEU A 144 3.12 -2.70 -3.08
N ALA A 145 2.10 -2.67 -3.93
CA ALA A 145 2.02 -3.52 -5.11
C ALA A 145 3.14 -3.22 -6.12
N ARG A 146 3.48 -1.94 -6.35
CA ARG A 146 4.62 -1.54 -7.19
C ARG A 146 5.94 -2.05 -6.64
N LYS A 147 6.18 -1.88 -5.34
CA LYS A 147 7.38 -2.40 -4.68
C LYS A 147 7.48 -3.92 -4.78
N ARG A 148 6.35 -4.61 -4.58
CA ARG A 148 6.25 -6.06 -4.71
C ARG A 148 6.56 -6.53 -6.14
N GLN A 149 5.98 -5.90 -7.15
CA GLN A 149 6.26 -6.22 -8.55
C GLN A 149 7.74 -5.95 -8.89
N ALA A 150 8.29 -4.82 -8.46
CA ALA A 150 9.70 -4.50 -8.70
C ALA A 150 10.66 -5.52 -8.06
N GLN A 151 10.30 -6.05 -6.89
CA GLN A 151 11.06 -7.13 -6.24
C GLN A 151 10.98 -8.42 -7.05
N LEU A 152 9.80 -8.82 -7.51
CA LEU A 152 9.60 -10.02 -8.34
C LEU A 152 10.32 -9.89 -9.68
N ASP A 153 10.27 -8.72 -10.31
CA ASP A 153 10.99 -8.43 -11.55
C ASP A 153 12.51 -8.54 -11.34
N ALA A 154 13.04 -8.10 -10.19
CA ALA A 154 14.44 -8.25 -9.86
C ALA A 154 14.84 -9.72 -9.67
N ILE A 155 14.01 -10.54 -9.01
CA ILE A 155 14.25 -11.98 -8.87
C ILE A 155 14.21 -12.66 -10.24
N ALA A 156 13.21 -12.38 -11.06
CA ALA A 156 13.09 -12.91 -12.42
C ALA A 156 14.30 -12.51 -13.27
N ALA A 157 14.72 -11.24 -13.23
CA ALA A 157 15.87 -10.75 -13.96
C ALA A 157 17.18 -11.38 -13.47
N GLY A 158 17.34 -11.55 -12.16
CA GLY A 158 18.52 -12.18 -11.57
C GLY A 158 18.72 -13.64 -12.00
N TYR A 159 17.62 -14.39 -12.12
CA TYR A 159 17.70 -15.82 -12.50
C TYR A 159 17.59 -16.06 -14.00
N LEU A 160 16.61 -15.45 -14.67
CA LEU A 160 16.36 -15.67 -16.10
C LEU A 160 17.25 -14.78 -16.98
N GLY A 161 17.79 -13.67 -16.46
CA GLY A 161 18.62 -12.75 -17.22
C GLY A 161 17.95 -12.29 -18.52
N ILE A 162 18.76 -12.20 -19.58
CA ILE A 162 18.34 -11.87 -20.95
C ILE A 162 17.80 -13.07 -21.73
N ALA A 163 17.42 -14.17 -21.05
CA ALA A 163 16.88 -15.35 -21.72
C ALA A 163 15.67 -14.98 -22.59
N GLY A 164 15.74 -15.42 -23.86
CA GLY A 164 14.63 -15.33 -24.80
C GLY A 164 13.48 -16.24 -24.41
N ASP A 165 12.33 -15.99 -25.02
CA ASP A 165 11.03 -16.53 -24.62
C ASP A 165 10.99 -18.06 -24.55
N ILE A 166 11.58 -18.75 -25.53
CA ILE A 166 11.67 -20.23 -25.56
C ILE A 166 12.39 -20.72 -24.30
N LYS A 167 13.49 -20.07 -23.94
CA LYS A 167 14.29 -20.48 -22.79
C LYS A 167 13.58 -20.23 -21.47
N VAL A 168 12.84 -19.12 -21.37
CA VAL A 168 11.97 -18.84 -20.22
C VAL A 168 10.92 -19.93 -20.06
N LEU A 169 10.28 -20.34 -21.17
CA LEU A 169 9.27 -21.39 -21.15
C LEU A 169 9.85 -22.75 -20.74
N GLU A 170 11.03 -23.12 -21.26
CA GLU A 170 11.75 -24.32 -20.83
C GLU A 170 12.01 -24.32 -19.33
N ILE A 171 12.55 -23.22 -18.80
CA ILE A 171 12.86 -23.08 -17.37
C ILE A 171 11.59 -23.13 -16.52
N ALA A 172 10.49 -22.53 -16.99
CA ALA A 172 9.20 -22.61 -16.31
C ALA A 172 8.65 -24.04 -16.28
N ARG A 173 8.77 -24.80 -17.37
CA ARG A 173 8.41 -26.24 -17.42
C ARG A 173 9.30 -27.09 -16.52
N ASP A 174 10.56 -26.72 -16.35
CA ASP A 174 11.42 -27.34 -15.35
C ASP A 174 10.92 -27.05 -13.94
N MET A 175 10.51 -25.82 -13.65
CA MET A 175 9.94 -25.46 -12.35
C MET A 175 8.62 -26.19 -12.09
N GLU A 176 7.73 -26.27 -13.08
CA GLU A 176 6.50 -27.08 -13.02
C GLU A 176 6.80 -28.55 -12.65
N ALA A 177 7.77 -29.16 -13.34
CA ALA A 177 8.15 -30.55 -13.07
C ALA A 177 8.81 -30.71 -11.70
N PHE A 178 9.61 -29.73 -11.28
CA PHE A 178 10.28 -29.69 -10.00
C PHE A 178 9.28 -29.67 -8.84
N ILE A 179 8.30 -28.76 -8.88
CA ILE A 179 7.24 -28.71 -7.85
C ILE A 179 6.27 -29.89 -7.94
N GLY A 180 6.22 -30.55 -9.09
CA GLY A 180 5.34 -31.66 -9.40
C GLY A 180 5.80 -33.01 -8.82
N ARG A 181 5.18 -34.09 -9.33
CA ARG A 181 5.49 -35.47 -8.88
C ARG A 181 6.93 -35.86 -9.17
N GLU A 182 7.47 -35.45 -10.32
CA GLU A 182 8.81 -35.80 -10.77
C GLU A 182 9.88 -35.22 -9.84
N GLY A 183 9.85 -33.92 -9.57
CA GLY A 183 10.81 -33.29 -8.67
C GLY A 183 10.66 -33.74 -7.22
N ARG A 184 9.44 -34.00 -6.73
CA ARG A 184 9.26 -34.61 -5.40
C ARG A 184 9.89 -36.00 -5.30
N ALA A 185 9.75 -36.83 -6.33
CA ALA A 185 10.38 -38.16 -6.36
C ALA A 185 11.91 -38.05 -6.40
N TRP A 186 12.44 -37.09 -7.15
CA TRP A 186 13.88 -36.79 -7.20
C TRP A 186 14.42 -36.23 -5.87
N TYR A 187 13.69 -35.33 -5.22
CA TYR A 187 14.15 -34.63 -4.01
C TYR A 187 14.03 -35.48 -2.74
N LYS A 188 13.04 -36.37 -2.67
CA LYS A 188 12.79 -37.26 -1.53
C LYS A 188 14.05 -37.94 -0.97
N PRO A 189 14.87 -38.66 -1.76
CA PRO A 189 16.09 -39.28 -1.25
C PRO A 189 17.15 -38.28 -0.77
N LEU A 190 17.18 -37.06 -1.31
CA LEU A 190 18.14 -36.00 -0.94
C LEU A 190 17.75 -35.29 0.36
N SER A 191 16.45 -35.11 0.58
CA SER A 191 15.89 -34.35 1.71
C SER A 191 15.93 -35.08 3.05
N GLY A 192 16.06 -36.41 3.04
CA GLY A 192 15.87 -37.25 4.23
C GLY A 192 14.43 -37.29 4.77
N ASP A 193 13.52 -36.51 4.20
CA ASP A 193 12.09 -36.52 4.49
C ASP A 193 11.39 -37.65 3.73
N LYS A 194 10.50 -38.38 4.43
CA LYS A 194 9.71 -39.46 3.84
C LYS A 194 8.71 -38.95 2.80
N GLN A 195 8.35 -37.67 2.82
CA GLN A 195 7.37 -37.08 1.90
C GLN A 195 8.01 -36.36 0.70
N GLY A 196 9.29 -35.95 0.78
CA GLY A 196 9.96 -35.22 -0.30
C GLY A 196 9.28 -33.89 -0.58
N TYR A 197 8.85 -33.20 0.48
CA TYR A 197 8.03 -32.01 0.36
C TYR A 197 8.80 -30.84 -0.25
N ILE A 198 8.25 -30.24 -1.31
CA ILE A 198 8.74 -29.01 -1.95
C ILE A 198 7.72 -27.92 -1.61
N PRO A 199 8.05 -26.95 -0.75
CA PRO A 199 7.07 -25.96 -0.30
C PRO A 199 6.94 -24.87 -1.34
N ILE A 200 6.07 -25.06 -2.33
CA ILE A 200 5.60 -23.96 -3.16
C ILE A 200 4.08 -23.93 -3.01
N TYR A 201 3.57 -22.86 -2.38
CA TYR A 201 2.14 -22.59 -2.25
C TYR A 201 1.57 -22.33 -3.65
N GLU A 202 0.44 -22.95 -3.93
CA GLU A 202 -0.18 -23.01 -5.26
C GLU A 202 -0.55 -21.61 -5.79
N GLY A 203 0.38 -21.01 -6.51
CA GLY A 203 0.14 -20.17 -7.66
C GLY A 203 0.58 -20.95 -8.89
N ASN A 204 -0.32 -21.68 -9.53
CA ASN A 204 0.05 -22.74 -10.46
C ASN A 204 0.87 -22.21 -11.67
N ILE A 205 2.20 -22.38 -11.67
CA ILE A 205 3.04 -21.99 -12.80
C ILE A 205 2.59 -22.67 -14.10
N SER A 206 1.97 -23.85 -14.03
CA SER A 206 1.34 -24.53 -15.16
C SER A 206 0.25 -23.69 -15.84
N SER A 207 -0.50 -22.86 -15.09
CA SER A 207 -1.53 -22.01 -15.71
C SER A 207 -0.90 -20.94 -16.57
N GLU A 208 0.15 -20.29 -16.09
CA GLU A 208 0.86 -19.25 -16.86
C GLU A 208 1.60 -19.83 -18.07
N ILE A 209 2.16 -21.04 -17.93
CA ILE A 209 2.76 -21.79 -19.06
C ILE A 209 1.71 -21.99 -20.16
N ARG A 210 0.54 -22.55 -19.80
CA ARG A 210 -0.55 -22.80 -20.76
C ARG A 210 -1.08 -21.53 -21.40
N VAL A 211 -1.26 -20.46 -20.62
CA VAL A 211 -1.73 -19.16 -21.13
C VAL A 211 -0.73 -18.59 -22.14
N TYR A 212 0.56 -18.67 -21.85
CA TYR A 212 1.60 -18.23 -22.77
C TYR A 212 1.63 -19.07 -24.05
N GLU A 213 1.55 -20.40 -23.95
CA GLU A 213 1.54 -21.31 -25.09
C GLU A 213 0.33 -21.09 -26.02
N MET A 214 -0.85 -20.83 -25.44
CA MET A 214 -2.06 -20.56 -26.22
C MET A 214 -2.03 -19.19 -26.90
N ASN A 215 -1.39 -18.19 -26.28
CA ASN A 215 -1.33 -16.84 -26.84
C ASN A 215 0.00 -16.15 -26.48
N PRO A 216 1.08 -16.41 -27.24
CA PRO A 216 2.38 -15.80 -26.98
C PRO A 216 2.33 -14.28 -27.12
N SER A 217 2.60 -13.57 -26.03
CA SER A 217 2.66 -12.11 -26.01
C SER A 217 3.61 -11.62 -24.92
N ALA A 218 4.13 -10.40 -25.07
CA ALA A 218 5.00 -9.79 -24.06
C ALA A 218 4.32 -9.71 -22.68
N LYS A 219 3.00 -9.49 -22.65
CA LYS A 219 2.20 -9.48 -21.42
C LYS A 219 2.17 -10.86 -20.76
N ASN A 220 1.88 -11.91 -21.51
CA ASN A 220 1.80 -13.27 -20.97
C ASN A 220 3.18 -13.81 -20.59
N LEU A 221 4.23 -13.42 -21.32
CA LEU A 221 5.61 -13.73 -20.94
C LEU A 221 5.97 -13.07 -19.61
N HIS A 222 5.61 -11.78 -19.42
CA HIS A 222 5.85 -11.08 -18.16
C HIS A 222 5.09 -11.70 -16.99
N ALA A 223 3.84 -12.14 -17.20
CA ALA A 223 3.08 -12.88 -16.18
C ALA A 223 3.77 -14.21 -15.80
N LEU A 224 4.24 -14.97 -16.79
CA LEU A 224 5.01 -16.19 -16.57
C LEU A 224 6.31 -15.93 -15.79
N ARG A 225 7.05 -14.87 -16.13
CA ARG A 225 8.28 -14.46 -15.42
C ARG A 225 7.99 -14.06 -13.97
N THR A 226 6.93 -13.29 -13.74
CA THR A 226 6.47 -12.90 -12.40
C THR A 226 6.13 -14.14 -11.58
N ARG A 227 5.36 -15.07 -12.14
CA ARG A 227 4.98 -16.30 -11.45
C ARG A 227 6.19 -17.19 -11.14
N PHE A 228 7.12 -17.30 -12.07
CA PHE A 228 8.38 -18.01 -11.85
C PHE A 228 9.19 -17.38 -10.70
N ALA A 229 9.25 -16.04 -10.63
CA ALA A 229 9.90 -15.34 -9.52
C ALA A 229 9.23 -15.59 -8.17
N GLU A 230 7.90 -15.68 -8.12
CA GLU A 230 7.18 -16.07 -6.90
C GLU A 230 7.61 -17.47 -6.43
N CYS A 231 7.68 -18.45 -7.35
CA CYS A 231 8.17 -19.79 -7.02
C CYS A 231 9.62 -19.77 -6.47
N LEU A 232 10.50 -18.97 -7.06
CA LEU A 232 11.88 -18.84 -6.59
C LEU A 232 11.98 -18.18 -5.22
N GLU A 233 11.22 -17.11 -4.99
CA GLU A 233 11.20 -16.44 -3.70
C GLU A 233 10.71 -17.37 -2.60
N GLU A 234 9.68 -18.17 -2.90
CA GLU A 234 9.20 -19.17 -1.96
C GLU A 234 10.32 -20.16 -1.60
N LEU A 235 11.05 -20.70 -2.58
CA LEU A 235 12.20 -21.58 -2.32
C LEU A 235 13.32 -20.89 -1.50
N GLN A 236 13.41 -19.57 -1.51
CA GLN A 236 14.40 -18.79 -0.76
C GLN A 236 13.97 -18.44 0.68
N SER A 237 12.76 -18.80 1.10
CA SER A 237 12.23 -18.34 2.39
C SER A 237 13.03 -18.86 3.60
N ASP A 238 13.62 -17.93 4.36
CA ASP A 238 14.43 -18.19 5.57
C ASP A 238 13.65 -18.79 6.75
N MET A 239 12.31 -18.78 6.71
CA MET A 239 11.46 -19.32 7.78
C MET A 239 11.24 -20.85 7.66
N ARG A 240 11.99 -21.52 6.79
CA ARG A 240 11.76 -22.94 6.47
C ARG A 240 12.67 -23.88 7.26
N PRO A 241 12.20 -25.11 7.55
CA PRO A 241 13.05 -26.15 8.10
C PRO A 241 14.26 -26.45 7.20
N SER A 242 15.37 -26.88 7.79
CA SER A 242 16.65 -27.14 7.11
C SER A 242 16.61 -28.22 6.02
N PHE A 243 15.52 -28.98 5.91
CA PHE A 243 15.29 -30.06 4.94
C PHE A 243 14.37 -29.66 3.78
N THR A 244 14.13 -28.36 3.59
CA THR A 244 13.29 -27.85 2.49
C THR A 244 14.09 -27.57 1.23
N ALA A 245 13.43 -27.78 0.08
CA ALA A 245 14.01 -27.47 -1.22
C ALA A 245 14.37 -25.98 -1.35
N THR A 246 15.46 -25.71 -2.06
CA THR A 246 16.05 -24.37 -2.25
C THR A 246 16.23 -24.10 -3.75
N PRO A 247 16.57 -22.88 -4.18
CA PRO A 247 16.87 -22.61 -5.59
C PRO A 247 18.04 -23.43 -6.14
N ASP A 248 18.99 -23.82 -5.28
CA ASP A 248 20.10 -24.68 -5.71
C ASP A 248 19.63 -26.10 -6.04
N HIS A 249 18.73 -26.66 -5.23
CA HIS A 249 18.08 -27.93 -5.54
C HIS A 249 17.32 -27.87 -6.86
N PHE A 250 16.65 -26.74 -7.17
CA PHE A 250 16.03 -26.54 -8.47
C PHE A 250 17.06 -26.56 -9.62
N ASN A 251 18.21 -25.90 -9.46
CA ASN A 251 19.29 -25.94 -10.45
C ASN A 251 19.83 -27.36 -10.67
N GLN A 252 20.05 -28.10 -9.58
CA GLN A 252 20.51 -29.50 -9.65
C GLN A 252 19.47 -30.39 -10.35
N PHE A 253 18.18 -30.21 -10.05
CA PHE A 253 17.10 -30.93 -10.71
C PHE A 253 17.08 -30.66 -12.22
N ARG A 254 17.28 -29.40 -12.65
CA ARG A 254 17.33 -29.05 -14.08
C ARG A 254 18.45 -29.77 -14.81
N ILE A 255 19.63 -29.83 -14.22
CA ILE A 255 20.78 -30.56 -14.79
C ILE A 255 20.46 -32.05 -14.89
N TRP A 256 19.95 -32.64 -13.81
CA TRP A 256 19.54 -34.05 -13.78
C TRP A 256 18.49 -34.36 -14.85
N ARG A 257 17.45 -33.53 -14.98
CA ARG A 257 16.36 -33.70 -15.93
C ARG A 257 16.85 -33.60 -17.37
N ALA A 258 17.73 -32.66 -17.67
CA ALA A 258 18.36 -32.53 -18.99
C ALA A 258 19.16 -33.80 -19.35
N GLN A 259 19.90 -34.36 -18.40
CA GLN A 259 20.62 -35.63 -18.59
C GLN A 259 19.66 -36.81 -18.85
N GLN A 260 18.56 -36.90 -18.10
CA GLN A 260 17.55 -37.95 -18.32
C GLN A 260 16.90 -37.86 -19.70
N ASN A 261 16.58 -36.65 -20.16
CA ASN A 261 16.02 -36.42 -21.49
C ASN A 261 17.01 -36.82 -22.59
N GLU A 262 18.29 -36.52 -22.40
CA GLU A 262 19.33 -36.92 -23.34
C GLU A 262 19.50 -38.45 -23.41
N ILE A 263 19.52 -39.12 -22.26
CA ILE A 263 19.56 -40.59 -22.19
C ILE A 263 18.34 -41.19 -22.91
N ALA A 264 17.15 -40.65 -22.69
CA ALA A 264 15.93 -41.11 -23.35
C ALA A 264 16.00 -40.91 -24.88
N ARG A 265 16.53 -39.78 -25.34
CA ARG A 265 16.74 -39.49 -26.78
C ARG A 265 17.73 -40.47 -27.41
N LEU A 266 18.84 -40.75 -26.73
CA LEU A 266 19.83 -41.72 -27.20
C LEU A 266 19.26 -43.14 -27.24
N ALA A 267 18.52 -43.56 -26.20
CA ALA A 267 17.87 -44.87 -26.18
C ALA A 267 16.77 -45.02 -27.26
N ALA A 268 16.12 -43.93 -27.67
CA ALA A 268 15.16 -43.93 -28.76
C ALA A 268 15.82 -43.96 -30.16
N SER A 269 17.09 -43.58 -30.27
CA SER A 269 17.86 -43.58 -31.53
C SER A 269 18.77 -44.80 -31.68
N ASP A 270 19.11 -45.49 -30.58
CA ASP A 270 19.80 -46.77 -30.57
C ASP A 270 19.28 -47.69 -29.44
N PRO A 271 18.56 -48.79 -29.78
CA PRO A 271 17.97 -49.69 -28.79
C PRO A 271 19.00 -50.50 -27.97
N THR A 272 20.30 -50.46 -28.29
CA THR A 272 21.34 -51.12 -27.47
C THR A 272 21.73 -50.34 -26.21
N ILE A 273 21.37 -49.06 -26.10
CA ILE A 273 21.69 -48.18 -24.94
C ILE A 273 20.78 -48.43 -23.72
N VAL A 274 19.78 -49.33 -23.82
CA VAL A 274 18.83 -49.65 -22.73
C VAL A 274 19.50 -50.35 -21.51
N GLN A 275 20.77 -50.76 -21.62
CA GLN A 275 21.48 -51.46 -20.52
C GLN A 275 22.12 -50.54 -19.47
N LEU A 276 22.07 -49.21 -19.60
CA LEU A 276 22.67 -48.27 -18.63
C LEU A 276 21.62 -47.59 -17.73
N LYS A 277 20.59 -48.32 -17.27
CA LYS A 277 19.83 -47.85 -16.11
C LYS A 277 20.74 -47.89 -14.87
N PRO A 278 20.86 -46.81 -14.09
CA PRO A 278 21.55 -46.88 -12.80
C PRO A 278 20.81 -47.88 -11.93
N GLN A 279 21.51 -48.91 -11.46
CA GLN A 279 21.00 -49.70 -10.34
C GLN A 279 20.92 -48.77 -9.14
N SER A 280 19.70 -48.43 -8.76
CA SER A 280 19.38 -47.82 -7.47
C SER A 280 20.03 -48.66 -6.36
N ARG A 281 20.97 -48.06 -5.63
CA ARG A 281 21.36 -48.51 -4.29
C ARG A 281 20.38 -47.93 -3.28
#